data_AF-A0AAD5WD45-F1
#
_entry.id   AF-A0AAD5WD45-F1
#
_cell.length_a   1.000
_cell.length_b   1.000
_cell.length_c   1.000
_cell.angle_alpha   90.00
_cell.angle_beta   90.00
_cell.angle_gamma   90.00
#
_symmetry.space_group_name_H-M   'P 1'
#
loop_
_entity.id
_entity.type
_entity.pdbx_description
1 polymer ?
#
loop_
_entity_poly.entity_id
_entity_poly.type
_entity_poly.pdbx_seq_one_letter_code
_entity_poly.pdbx_strand_id
1 'polypeptide(L)'
;MSTDEFNIPLSTSLTEVKRRMYIAMKKFLTLIMDLDLVRREADSLGATSRIDGSRSSSLEIILDELTYNIHDLSPFLMAFSEPKWKLEVILQYLSKYCMKASVRTRRANITNEITVDYILSYFSTTVNAKNIARKISSDIFQILLAHLFQACLSIQEDNCTDNSTKKIGSTLAEISKKFISAIQNLRKTEEGLEIVPFAKEALFTATLVAGKIENDEMRI
;
A
#
# COMPACT_ATOMS: atom_id res chain seq x y z
N MET A 1 -23.05 -47.49 8.06
CA MET A 1 -21.90 -46.56 8.11
C MET A 1 -22.35 -45.27 7.47
N SER A 2 -22.45 -44.22 8.27
CA SER A 2 -23.00 -42.92 7.89
C SER A 2 -22.04 -42.17 6.98
N THR A 3 -22.59 -41.48 5.99
CA THR A 3 -21.90 -40.62 5.02
C THR A 3 -21.11 -39.46 5.66
N ASP A 4 -21.29 -39.21 6.95
CA ASP A 4 -20.64 -38.12 7.68
C ASP A 4 -19.18 -38.41 8.05
N GLU A 5 -18.79 -39.68 8.25
CA GLU A 5 -17.41 -40.03 8.62
C GLU A 5 -16.39 -39.86 7.48
N PHE A 6 -16.82 -39.94 6.22
CA PHE A 6 -15.95 -39.70 5.06
C PHE A 6 -15.84 -38.21 4.66
N ASN A 7 -16.78 -37.36 5.09
CA ASN A 7 -16.82 -35.94 4.75
C ASN A 7 -15.86 -35.09 5.62
N ILE A 8 -15.58 -35.52 6.86
CA ILE A 8 -14.68 -34.83 7.79
C ILE A 8 -13.20 -34.93 7.35
N PRO A 9 -12.66 -36.10 6.94
CA PRO A 9 -11.28 -36.21 6.46
C PRO A 9 -11.04 -35.44 5.15
N LEU A 10 -12.01 -35.45 4.23
CA LEU A 10 -11.91 -34.78 2.94
C LEU A 10 -11.95 -33.25 3.08
N SER A 11 -12.85 -32.72 3.91
CA SER A 11 -12.91 -31.27 4.21
C SER A 11 -11.67 -30.76 4.93
N THR A 12 -11.12 -31.57 5.85
CA THR A 12 -9.86 -31.26 6.55
C THR A 12 -8.66 -31.24 5.57
N SER A 13 -8.58 -32.25 4.68
CA SER A 13 -7.53 -32.33 3.66
C SER A 13 -7.59 -31.14 2.68
N LEU A 14 -8.78 -30.79 2.18
CA LEU A 14 -8.96 -29.65 1.28
C LEU A 14 -8.56 -28.32 1.93
N THR A 15 -8.90 -28.13 3.21
CA THR A 15 -8.53 -26.92 3.96
C THR A 15 -7.02 -26.78 4.09
N GLU A 16 -6.32 -27.88 4.40
CA GLU A 16 -4.85 -27.88 4.48
C GLU A 16 -4.20 -27.62 3.12
N VAL A 17 -4.73 -28.19 2.03
CA VAL A 17 -4.27 -27.91 0.66
C VAL A 17 -4.45 -26.43 0.32
N LYS A 18 -5.62 -25.85 0.60
CA LYS A 18 -5.89 -24.42 0.40
C LYS A 18 -4.92 -23.55 1.20
N ARG A 19 -4.66 -23.89 2.45
CA ARG A 19 -3.71 -23.18 3.32
C ARG A 19 -2.29 -23.23 2.75
N ARG A 20 -1.82 -24.40 2.32
CA ARG A 20 -0.48 -24.57 1.72
C ARG A 20 -0.35 -23.82 0.41
N MET A 21 -1.35 -23.90 -0.46
CA MET A 21 -1.39 -23.16 -1.72
C MET A 21 -1.37 -21.65 -1.47
N TYR A 22 -2.14 -21.16 -0.50
CA TYR A 22 -2.13 -19.76 -0.09
C TYR A 22 -0.74 -19.31 0.37
N ILE A 23 -0.08 -20.08 1.26
CA ILE A 23 1.28 -19.78 1.72
C ILE A 23 2.28 -19.78 0.54
N ALA A 24 2.20 -20.78 -0.35
CA ALA A 24 3.07 -20.87 -1.51
C ALA A 24 2.87 -19.69 -2.47
N MET A 25 1.62 -19.30 -2.74
CA MET A 25 1.29 -18.17 -3.61
C MET A 25 1.81 -16.86 -3.02
N LYS A 26 1.67 -16.63 -1.72
CA LYS A 26 2.24 -15.45 -1.06
C LYS A 26 3.75 -15.38 -1.23
N LYS A 27 4.46 -16.49 -0.98
CA LYS A 27 5.92 -16.56 -1.16
C LYS A 27 6.33 -16.30 -2.61
N PHE A 28 5.56 -16.84 -3.57
CA PHE A 28 5.79 -16.61 -4.98
C PHE A 28 5.61 -15.13 -5.35
N LEU A 29 4.51 -14.49 -4.90
CA LEU A 29 4.26 -13.06 -5.10
C LEU A 29 5.35 -12.18 -4.48
N THR A 30 5.80 -12.50 -3.27
CA THR A 30 6.93 -11.81 -2.64
C THR A 30 8.20 -11.95 -3.48
N LEU A 31 8.54 -13.17 -3.93
CA LEU A 31 9.74 -13.42 -4.73
C LEU A 31 9.75 -12.65 -6.06
N ILE A 32 8.63 -12.60 -6.77
CA ILE A 32 8.55 -11.85 -8.04
C ILE A 32 8.66 -10.34 -7.83
N MET A 33 8.13 -9.81 -6.71
CA MET A 33 8.27 -8.39 -6.38
C MET A 33 9.70 -8.04 -5.92
N ASP A 34 10.37 -8.95 -5.20
CA ASP A 34 11.80 -8.86 -4.90
C ASP A 34 12.63 -8.81 -6.19
N LEU A 35 12.33 -9.70 -7.13
CA LEU A 35 12.99 -9.73 -8.42
C LEU A 35 12.81 -8.43 -9.20
N ASP A 36 11.59 -7.87 -9.20
CA ASP A 36 11.31 -6.57 -9.82
C ASP A 36 12.13 -5.43 -9.17
N LEU A 37 12.31 -5.46 -7.85
CA LEU A 37 13.09 -4.46 -7.11
C LEU A 37 14.58 -4.56 -7.46
N VAL A 38 15.16 -5.76 -7.37
CA VAL A 38 16.57 -6.01 -7.71
C VAL A 38 16.85 -5.64 -9.15
N ARG A 39 15.92 -5.98 -10.06
CA ARG A 39 16.03 -5.61 -11.47
C ARG A 39 16.01 -4.09 -11.65
N ARG A 40 15.10 -3.37 -11.00
CA ARG A 40 15.03 -1.91 -11.07
C ARG A 40 16.33 -1.25 -10.58
N GLU A 41 16.93 -1.80 -9.52
CA GLU A 41 18.22 -1.34 -9.02
C GLU A 41 19.33 -1.60 -10.03
N ALA A 42 19.42 -2.81 -10.59
CA ALA A 42 20.39 -3.16 -11.62
C ALA A 42 20.23 -2.30 -12.89
N ASP A 43 18.99 -2.04 -13.33
CA ASP A 43 18.66 -1.12 -14.42
C ASP A 43 19.18 0.30 -14.13
N SER A 44 19.01 0.78 -12.89
CA SER A 44 19.47 2.13 -12.47
C SER A 44 21.00 2.28 -12.50
N LEU A 45 21.71 1.17 -12.29
CA LEU A 45 23.17 1.07 -12.39
C LEU A 45 23.66 0.79 -13.81
N GLY A 46 22.74 0.62 -14.78
CA GLY A 46 23.08 0.25 -16.15
C GLY A 46 23.63 -1.18 -16.29
N ALA A 47 23.39 -2.04 -15.29
CA ALA A 47 23.86 -3.42 -15.25
C ALA A 47 22.96 -4.39 -16.04
N THR A 48 21.86 -3.91 -16.59
CA THR A 48 20.91 -4.67 -17.41
C THR A 48 20.68 -3.98 -18.75
N SER A 49 20.14 -4.74 -19.68
CA SER A 49 19.85 -4.33 -21.05
C SER A 49 18.44 -4.79 -21.45
N ARG A 50 18.04 -4.41 -22.66
CA ARG A 50 16.70 -4.74 -23.18
C ARG A 50 16.46 -6.23 -23.42
N ILE A 51 17.52 -7.03 -23.51
CA ILE A 51 17.42 -8.48 -23.70
C ILE A 51 17.22 -9.22 -22.37
N ASP A 52 17.42 -8.55 -21.23
CA ASP A 52 17.39 -9.17 -19.90
C ASP A 52 15.98 -9.28 -19.29
N GLY A 53 14.93 -8.96 -20.06
CA GLY A 53 13.55 -9.31 -19.68
C GLY A 53 12.45 -8.37 -20.19
N SER A 54 11.20 -8.69 -19.86
CA SER A 54 10.01 -7.89 -20.18
C SER A 54 10.13 -6.44 -19.69
N ARG A 55 9.55 -5.48 -20.40
CA ARG A 55 9.52 -4.07 -19.96
C ARG A 55 8.57 -3.83 -18.79
N SER A 56 7.55 -4.67 -18.66
CA SER A 56 6.57 -4.57 -17.59
C SER A 56 7.02 -5.41 -16.41
N SER A 57 7.06 -4.79 -15.24
CA SER A 57 7.37 -5.48 -14.00
C SER A 57 6.20 -6.37 -13.59
N SER A 58 6.46 -7.46 -12.89
CA SER A 58 5.39 -8.34 -12.40
C SER A 58 4.40 -7.58 -11.50
N LEU A 59 4.91 -6.63 -10.72
CA LEU A 59 4.10 -5.71 -9.92
C LEU A 59 3.18 -4.83 -10.79
N GLU A 60 3.61 -4.40 -11.98
CA GLU A 60 2.75 -3.59 -12.87
C GLU A 60 1.55 -4.42 -13.33
N ILE A 61 1.80 -5.68 -13.70
CA ILE A 61 0.75 -6.64 -14.10
C ILE A 61 -0.23 -6.89 -12.95
N ILE A 62 0.28 -7.13 -11.73
CA ILE A 62 -0.56 -7.29 -10.53
C ILE A 62 -1.42 -6.05 -10.31
N LEU A 63 -0.83 -4.86 -10.38
CA LEU A 63 -1.54 -3.62 -10.15
C LEU A 63 -2.59 -3.34 -11.23
N ASP A 64 -2.35 -3.73 -12.47
CA ASP A 64 -3.35 -3.62 -13.55
C ASP A 64 -4.53 -4.54 -13.29
N GLU A 65 -4.28 -5.78 -12.86
CA GLU A 65 -5.33 -6.71 -12.47
C GLU A 65 -6.16 -6.19 -11.28
N LEU A 66 -5.51 -5.64 -10.25
CA LEU A 66 -6.19 -5.03 -9.09
C LEU A 66 -6.93 -3.74 -9.45
N THR A 67 -6.48 -3.02 -10.47
CA THR A 67 -7.18 -1.83 -10.97
C THR A 67 -8.45 -2.23 -11.72
N TYR A 68 -8.38 -3.32 -12.48
CA TYR A 68 -9.53 -3.89 -13.19
C TYR A 68 -10.54 -4.52 -12.21
N ASN A 69 -10.04 -5.31 -11.25
CA ASN A 69 -10.83 -6.00 -10.22
C ASN A 69 -10.69 -5.30 -8.86
N ILE A 70 -11.23 -4.09 -8.77
CA ILE A 70 -11.05 -3.22 -7.60
C ILE A 70 -11.54 -3.82 -6.27
N HIS A 71 -12.51 -4.75 -6.33
CA HIS A 71 -13.03 -5.44 -5.15
C HIS A 71 -12.02 -6.43 -4.54
N ASP A 72 -11.04 -6.90 -5.33
CA ASP A 72 -10.01 -7.82 -4.86
C ASP A 72 -8.85 -7.09 -4.17
N LEU A 73 -8.80 -5.74 -4.25
CA LEU A 73 -7.72 -4.95 -3.70
C LEU A 73 -7.56 -5.12 -2.18
N SER A 74 -8.64 -5.01 -1.41
CA SER A 74 -8.57 -5.17 0.05
C SER A 74 -8.23 -6.62 0.46
N PRO A 75 -8.90 -7.67 -0.08
CA PRO A 75 -8.49 -9.06 0.14
C PRO A 75 -7.03 -9.31 -0.20
N PHE A 76 -6.54 -8.76 -1.32
CA PHE A 76 -5.15 -8.89 -1.74
C PHE A 76 -4.20 -8.24 -0.73
N LEU A 77 -4.46 -7.01 -0.28
CA LEU A 77 -3.64 -6.32 0.72
C LEU A 77 -3.66 -7.01 2.09
N MET A 78 -4.80 -7.58 2.49
CA MET A 78 -4.90 -8.38 3.70
C MET A 78 -4.09 -9.68 3.63
N ALA A 79 -3.84 -10.20 2.43
CA ALA A 79 -3.07 -11.44 2.27
C ALA A 79 -1.60 -11.28 2.68
N PHE A 80 -1.02 -10.08 2.49
CA PHE A 80 0.37 -9.80 2.84
C PHE A 80 0.56 -9.57 4.35
N SER A 81 1.35 -10.45 4.96
CA SER A 81 1.85 -10.30 6.33
C SER A 81 3.05 -9.37 6.41
N GLU A 82 3.87 -9.30 5.36
CA GLU A 82 5.04 -8.43 5.32
C GLU A 82 4.63 -6.97 5.03
N PRO A 83 4.88 -6.02 5.95
CA PRO A 83 4.42 -4.64 5.78
C PRO A 83 5.15 -3.92 4.64
N LYS A 84 6.40 -4.30 4.33
CA LYS A 84 7.19 -3.79 3.20
C LYS A 84 6.47 -3.96 1.85
N TRP A 85 6.00 -5.17 1.55
CA TRP A 85 5.35 -5.47 0.27
C TRP A 85 3.97 -4.87 0.17
N LYS A 86 3.22 -4.89 1.27
CA LYS A 86 1.95 -4.18 1.38
C LYS A 86 2.13 -2.70 1.05
N LEU A 87 3.16 -2.07 1.64
CA LEU A 87 3.47 -0.67 1.38
C LEU A 87 3.85 -0.42 -0.09
N GLU A 88 4.71 -1.25 -0.68
CA GLU A 88 5.12 -1.10 -2.09
C GLU A 88 3.91 -1.20 -3.03
N VAL A 89 3.04 -2.18 -2.84
CA VAL A 89 1.82 -2.33 -3.65
C VAL A 89 0.94 -1.08 -3.55
N ILE A 90 0.70 -0.58 -2.34
CA ILE A 90 -0.19 0.58 -2.14
C ILE A 90 0.41 1.86 -2.73
N LEU A 91 1.71 2.11 -2.52
CA LEU A 91 2.39 3.28 -3.06
C LEU A 91 2.34 3.29 -4.58
N GLN A 92 2.64 2.15 -5.21
CA GLN A 92 2.60 2.02 -6.66
C GLN A 92 1.17 2.14 -7.20
N TYR A 93 0.18 1.55 -6.52
CA TYR A 93 -1.23 1.68 -6.87
C TYR A 93 -1.69 3.15 -6.85
N LEU A 94 -1.45 3.86 -5.74
CA LEU A 94 -1.84 5.26 -5.58
C LEU A 94 -1.08 6.19 -6.53
N SER A 95 0.18 5.86 -6.85
CA SER A 95 0.98 6.65 -7.79
C SER A 95 0.40 6.73 -9.20
N LYS A 96 -0.40 5.73 -9.64
CA LYS A 96 -1.12 5.77 -10.92
C LYS A 96 -2.10 6.95 -10.99
N TYR A 97 -2.53 7.45 -9.83
CA TYR A 97 -3.52 8.53 -9.70
C TYR A 97 -2.91 9.89 -9.32
N CYS A 98 -1.65 9.91 -8.90
CA CYS A 98 -0.87 11.14 -8.76
C CYS A 98 -0.45 11.62 -10.16
N MET A 99 -0.74 12.88 -10.52
CA MET A 99 -0.38 13.40 -11.85
C MET A 99 1.12 13.25 -12.11
N LYS A 100 1.48 12.46 -13.13
CA LYS A 100 2.82 12.53 -13.75
C LYS A 100 2.91 13.78 -14.61
N ALA A 101 3.30 14.92 -14.03
CA ALA A 101 3.87 16.00 -14.84
C ALA A 101 5.33 15.66 -15.17
N SER A 102 5.56 14.80 -16.16
CA SER A 102 6.79 14.85 -16.95
C SER A 102 6.64 13.97 -18.19
N VAL A 103 6.64 14.64 -19.35
CA VAL A 103 6.95 14.02 -20.63
C VAL A 103 8.31 13.33 -20.48
N ARG A 104 8.29 12.00 -20.54
CA ARG A 104 9.44 11.12 -20.35
C ARG A 104 10.51 11.37 -21.43
N THR A 105 11.40 12.34 -21.22
CA THR A 105 12.65 12.43 -21.98
C THR A 105 13.67 11.44 -21.40
N ARG A 106 14.31 10.69 -22.29
CA ARG A 106 15.09 9.44 -22.12
C ARG A 106 16.33 9.52 -21.19
N ARG A 107 16.50 10.57 -20.39
CA ARG A 107 17.77 10.84 -19.67
C ARG A 107 17.67 11.67 -18.38
N ALA A 108 16.52 11.71 -17.72
CA ALA A 108 16.43 12.24 -16.36
C ALA A 108 16.39 11.08 -15.36
N ASN A 109 17.57 10.66 -14.90
CA ASN A 109 17.76 9.77 -13.76
C ASN A 109 17.44 10.53 -12.46
N ILE A 110 16.16 10.75 -12.18
CA ILE A 110 15.65 10.89 -10.81
C ILE A 110 14.25 10.27 -10.84
N THR A 111 14.17 8.96 -10.71
CA THR A 111 13.00 8.36 -10.06
C THR A 111 12.93 9.03 -8.70
N ASN A 112 12.12 10.08 -8.54
CA ASN A 112 11.66 10.44 -7.21
C ASN A 112 10.98 9.19 -6.70
N GLU A 113 11.68 8.45 -5.85
CA GLU A 113 11.16 7.24 -5.22
C GLU A 113 9.86 7.66 -4.54
N ILE A 114 8.75 7.08 -4.97
CA ILE A 114 7.44 7.46 -4.46
C ILE A 114 7.42 7.14 -2.97
N THR A 115 7.30 8.16 -2.13
CA THR A 115 7.23 8.01 -0.68
C THR A 115 5.79 8.12 -0.18
N VAL A 116 5.56 7.57 1.01
CA VAL A 116 4.32 7.77 1.77
C VAL A 116 4.07 9.26 1.99
N ASP A 117 5.13 9.98 2.38
CA ASP A 117 5.05 11.41 2.60
C ASP A 117 4.55 12.17 1.36
N TYR A 118 5.10 11.85 0.19
CA TYR A 118 4.68 12.44 -1.07
C TYR A 118 3.21 12.13 -1.38
N ILE A 119 2.80 10.86 -1.28
CA ILE A 119 1.43 10.43 -1.57
C ILE A 119 0.43 11.12 -0.65
N LEU A 120 0.67 11.14 0.66
CA LEU A 120 -0.24 11.77 1.62
C LEU A 120 -0.26 13.29 1.45
N SER A 121 0.88 13.92 1.16
CA SER A 121 0.94 15.36 0.86
C SER A 121 0.13 15.70 -0.37
N TYR A 122 0.20 14.87 -1.42
CA TYR A 122 -0.57 15.07 -2.65
C TYR A 122 -2.08 15.05 -2.37
N PHE A 123 -2.56 14.12 -1.53
CA PHE A 123 -3.97 14.00 -1.16
C PHE A 123 -4.40 14.90 0.01
N SER A 124 -3.50 15.71 0.55
CA SER A 124 -3.81 16.72 1.58
C SER A 124 -4.52 17.97 1.01
N THR A 125 -4.95 17.94 -0.25
CA THR A 125 -5.79 18.98 -0.86
C THR A 125 -7.14 18.40 -1.27
N THR A 126 -8.21 19.20 -1.13
CA THR A 126 -9.57 18.79 -1.52
C THR A 126 -9.69 18.47 -3.01
N VAL A 127 -8.96 19.18 -3.87
CA VAL A 127 -8.96 18.94 -5.32
C VAL A 127 -8.44 17.54 -5.66
N ASN A 128 -7.29 17.17 -5.10
CA ASN A 128 -6.67 15.87 -5.39
C ASN A 128 -7.44 14.73 -4.73
N ALA A 129 -7.91 14.91 -3.49
CA ALA A 129 -8.77 13.94 -2.80
C ALA A 129 -10.06 13.68 -3.59
N LYS A 130 -10.72 14.73 -4.10
CA LYS A 130 -11.91 14.61 -4.96
C LYS A 130 -11.63 13.88 -6.26
N ASN A 131 -10.46 14.12 -6.87
CA ASN A 131 -10.09 13.51 -8.14
C ASN A 131 -9.91 12.00 -7.99
N ILE A 132 -9.18 11.54 -6.98
CA ILE A 132 -8.99 10.10 -6.75
C ILE A 132 -10.30 9.42 -6.32
N ALA A 133 -11.09 10.05 -5.46
CA ALA A 133 -12.38 9.52 -5.02
C ALA A 133 -13.33 9.24 -6.20
N ARG A 134 -13.33 10.10 -7.23
CA ARG A 134 -14.11 9.86 -8.46
C ARG A 134 -13.59 8.69 -9.30
N LYS A 135 -12.30 8.36 -9.20
CA LYS A 135 -11.67 7.30 -10.01
C LYS A 135 -11.80 5.93 -9.38
N ILE A 136 -11.67 5.84 -8.05
CA ILE A 136 -11.63 4.55 -7.34
C ILE A 136 -12.69 4.40 -6.24
N SER A 137 -13.61 5.38 -6.09
CA SER A 137 -14.53 5.53 -4.94
C SER A 137 -13.86 6.00 -3.65
N SER A 138 -14.64 6.68 -2.82
CA SER A 138 -14.21 7.14 -1.50
C SER A 138 -13.93 5.98 -0.56
N ASP A 139 -14.71 4.91 -0.59
CA ASP A 139 -14.55 3.76 0.30
C ASP A 139 -13.21 3.03 0.08
N ILE A 140 -12.89 2.75 -1.19
CA ILE A 140 -11.64 2.06 -1.53
C ILE A 140 -10.44 2.96 -1.23
N PHE A 141 -10.56 4.26 -1.49
CA PHE A 141 -9.49 5.20 -1.15
C PHE A 141 -9.23 5.25 0.37
N GLN A 142 -10.28 5.26 1.21
CA GLN A 142 -10.14 5.17 2.66
C GLN A 142 -9.45 3.87 3.10
N ILE A 143 -9.84 2.72 2.51
CA ILE A 143 -9.23 1.41 2.81
C ILE A 143 -7.75 1.40 2.44
N LEU A 144 -7.39 1.95 1.27
CA LEU A 144 -6.01 2.07 0.84
C LEU A 144 -5.17 2.92 1.79
N LEU A 145 -5.68 4.09 2.19
CA LEU A 145 -5.02 4.96 3.15
C LEU A 145 -4.85 4.28 4.50
N ALA A 146 -5.86 3.54 4.97
CA ALA A 146 -5.82 2.82 6.23
C ALA A 146 -4.77 1.69 6.22
N HIS A 147 -4.70 0.89 5.14
CA HIS A 147 -3.65 -0.13 5.00
C HIS A 147 -2.26 0.48 4.86
N LEU A 148 -2.13 1.63 4.19
CA LEU A 148 -0.86 2.36 4.09
C LEU A 148 -0.41 2.84 5.46
N PHE A 149 -1.31 3.43 6.25
CA PHE A 149 -0.99 3.86 7.61
C PHE A 149 -0.64 2.69 8.52
N GLN A 150 -1.39 1.58 8.43
CA GLN A 150 -1.08 0.35 9.16
C GLN A 150 0.32 -0.19 8.81
N ALA A 151 0.69 -0.20 7.53
CA ALA A 151 2.02 -0.64 7.11
C ALA A 151 3.13 0.27 7.64
N CYS A 152 2.90 1.59 7.68
CA CYS A 152 3.84 2.54 8.28
C CYS A 152 4.06 2.27 9.77
N LEU A 153 3.01 1.98 10.53
CA LEU A 153 3.11 1.63 11.95
C LEU A 153 3.98 0.38 12.14
N SER A 154 3.67 -0.70 11.41
CA SER A 154 4.42 -1.95 11.53
C SER A 154 5.91 -1.80 11.17
N ILE A 155 6.23 -1.05 10.10
CA ILE A 155 7.64 -0.83 9.69
C ILE A 155 8.41 -0.05 10.76
N GLN A 156 7.78 0.91 11.43
CA GLN A 156 8.44 1.69 12.47
C GLN A 156 8.57 0.95 13.80
N GLU A 157 7.60 0.12 14.18
CA GLU A 157 7.71 -0.74 15.37
C GLU A 157 8.85 -1.75 15.23
N ASP A 158 9.04 -2.32 14.04
CA ASP A 158 10.08 -3.31 13.78
C ASP A 158 11.51 -2.72 13.76
N ASN A 159 11.69 -1.40 13.90
CA ASN A 159 12.98 -0.69 13.82
C ASN A 159 13.86 -1.13 12.62
N CYS A 160 13.22 -1.52 11.53
CA CYS A 160 13.89 -2.13 10.39
C CYS A 160 14.72 -1.06 9.67
N THR A 161 16.05 -1.17 9.67
CA THR A 161 16.97 -0.24 8.99
C THR A 161 17.01 -0.39 7.45
N ASP A 162 16.05 -1.14 6.89
CA ASP A 162 15.82 -1.33 5.45
C ASP A 162 15.42 -0.01 4.76
N ASN A 163 15.71 0.06 3.46
CA ASN A 163 15.15 1.00 2.48
C ASN A 163 13.64 1.30 2.64
N SER A 164 12.85 0.41 3.27
CA SER A 164 11.45 0.61 3.63
C SER A 164 11.20 1.87 4.49
N THR A 165 12.11 2.22 5.39
CA THR A 165 12.01 3.46 6.20
C THR A 165 12.19 4.71 5.34
N LYS A 166 13.08 4.67 4.33
CA LYS A 166 13.23 5.76 3.36
C LYS A 166 11.96 5.97 2.54
N LYS A 167 11.22 4.90 2.23
CA LYS A 167 9.92 4.99 1.55
C LYS A 167 8.84 5.67 2.37
N ILE A 168 8.96 5.73 3.70
CA ILE A 168 8.05 6.52 4.52
C ILE A 168 8.30 8.01 4.26
N GLY A 169 9.57 8.43 4.30
CA GLY A 169 10.00 9.78 3.92
C GLY A 169 9.83 10.86 5.00
N SER A 170 9.15 10.54 6.12
CA SER A 170 8.88 11.46 7.23
C SER A 170 8.67 10.72 8.55
N THR A 171 8.59 11.45 9.66
CA THR A 171 8.29 10.89 10.99
C THR A 171 6.86 10.37 11.07
N LEU A 172 6.57 9.44 12.00
CA LEU A 172 5.20 8.94 12.19
C LEU A 172 4.20 10.05 12.49
N ALA A 173 4.65 11.07 13.22
CA ALA A 173 3.85 12.22 13.63
C ALA A 173 3.35 12.99 12.40
N GLU A 174 4.28 13.30 11.49
CA GLU A 174 4.00 14.00 10.25
C GLU A 174 3.11 13.14 9.34
N ILE A 175 3.43 11.85 9.20
CA ILE A 175 2.61 10.90 8.45
C ILE A 175 1.19 10.83 9.02
N SER A 176 1.03 10.79 10.34
CA SER A 176 -0.28 10.79 11.01
C SER A 176 -1.06 12.07 10.71
N LYS A 177 -0.42 13.25 10.81
CA LYS A 177 -1.04 14.54 10.47
C LYS A 177 -1.49 14.58 9.00
N LYS A 178 -0.64 14.11 8.07
CA LYS A 178 -0.97 14.07 6.64
C LYS A 178 -2.06 13.05 6.31
N PHE A 179 -2.07 11.89 6.98
CA PHE A 179 -3.14 10.89 6.86
C PHE A 179 -4.48 11.44 7.35
N ILE A 180 -4.52 12.07 8.53
CA ILE A 180 -5.72 12.73 9.07
C ILE A 180 -6.22 13.79 8.08
N SER A 181 -5.32 14.63 7.55
CA SER A 181 -5.64 15.65 6.56
C SER A 181 -6.24 15.05 5.28
N ALA A 182 -5.67 13.96 4.76
CA ALA A 182 -6.19 13.29 3.56
C ALA A 182 -7.64 12.78 3.76
N ILE A 183 -7.92 12.11 4.89
CA ILE A 183 -9.27 11.62 5.22
C ILE A 183 -10.26 12.79 5.43
N GLN A 184 -9.83 13.86 6.11
CA GLN A 184 -10.67 15.04 6.32
C GLN A 184 -10.99 15.74 4.98
N ASN A 185 -10.02 15.86 4.09
CA ASN A 185 -10.25 16.46 2.77
C ASN A 185 -11.16 15.61 1.90
N LEU A 186 -11.08 14.29 1.99
CA LEU A 186 -12.03 13.39 1.34
C LEU A 186 -13.46 13.66 1.84
N ARG A 187 -13.65 13.74 3.16
CA ARG A 187 -14.96 14.05 3.77
C ARG A 187 -15.52 15.42 3.39
N LYS A 188 -14.66 16.42 3.19
CA LYS A 188 -15.08 17.74 2.68
C LYS A 188 -15.57 17.69 1.23
N THR A 189 -15.16 16.69 0.47
CA THR A 189 -15.50 16.59 -0.97
C THR A 189 -16.79 15.85 -1.26
N GLU A 190 -17.29 15.08 -0.29
CA GLU A 190 -18.50 14.28 -0.36
C GLU A 190 -19.30 14.47 0.95
N GLU A 191 -20.28 15.38 0.89
CA GLU A 191 -21.17 15.64 2.02
C GLU A 191 -21.91 14.36 2.41
N GLY A 192 -21.78 13.96 3.68
CA GLY A 192 -22.39 12.73 4.19
C GLY A 192 -21.52 11.47 4.05
N LEU A 193 -20.28 11.57 3.55
CA LEU A 193 -19.37 10.42 3.50
C LEU A 193 -19.19 9.80 4.89
N GLU A 194 -19.57 8.53 5.01
CA GLU A 194 -19.29 7.73 6.20
C GLU A 194 -17.85 7.19 6.13
N ILE A 195 -17.12 7.32 7.24
CA ILE A 195 -15.79 6.72 7.33
C ILE A 195 -15.95 5.21 7.54
N VAL A 196 -15.34 4.39 6.69
CA VAL A 196 -15.43 2.93 6.81
C VAL A 196 -14.78 2.44 8.12
N PRO A 197 -15.27 1.36 8.76
CA PRO A 197 -14.80 0.92 10.08
C PRO A 197 -13.27 0.80 10.20
N PHE A 198 -12.64 0.16 9.22
CA PHE A 198 -11.18 0.01 9.20
C PHE A 198 -10.43 1.36 9.14
N ALA A 199 -10.95 2.32 8.39
CA ALA A 199 -10.39 3.67 8.34
C ALA A 199 -10.68 4.49 9.60
N LYS A 200 -11.81 4.26 10.28
CA LYS A 200 -12.11 4.86 11.60
C LYS A 200 -11.07 4.43 12.64
N GLU A 201 -10.72 3.15 12.69
CA GLU A 201 -9.68 2.64 13.58
C GLU A 201 -8.31 3.25 13.28
N ALA A 202 -7.92 3.31 12.00
CA ALA A 202 -6.69 3.95 11.58
C ALA A 202 -6.67 5.45 11.94
N LEU A 203 -7.79 6.16 11.79
CA LEU A 203 -7.93 7.57 12.14
C LEU A 203 -7.80 7.82 13.65
N PHE A 204 -8.40 6.96 14.46
CA PHE A 204 -8.25 7.01 15.92
C PHE A 204 -6.78 6.87 16.32
N THR A 205 -6.09 5.85 15.80
CA THR A 205 -4.67 5.61 16.07
C THR A 205 -3.79 6.77 15.60
N ALA A 206 -4.01 7.29 14.39
CA ALA A 206 -3.26 8.44 13.88
C ALA A 206 -3.44 9.69 14.76
N THR A 207 -4.66 9.91 15.25
CA THR A 207 -4.96 11.05 16.15
C THR A 207 -4.21 10.91 17.47
N LEU A 208 -4.17 9.70 18.04
CA LEU A 208 -3.42 9.42 19.25
C LEU A 208 -1.91 9.65 19.05
N VAL A 209 -1.34 9.17 17.94
CA VAL A 209 0.08 9.35 17.63
C VAL A 209 0.42 10.83 17.43
N ALA A 210 -0.41 11.57 16.68
CA ALA A 210 -0.22 12.99 16.47
C ALA A 210 -0.33 13.80 17.79
N GLY A 211 -1.29 13.45 18.66
CA GLY A 211 -1.53 14.15 19.92
C GLY A 211 -0.57 13.79 21.07
N LYS A 212 0.05 12.60 21.05
CA LYS A 212 1.10 12.23 22.03
C LYS A 212 2.31 13.16 21.93
N ILE A 213 2.65 13.63 20.74
CA ILE A 213 3.87 14.41 20.49
C ILE A 213 3.68 15.90 20.85
N GLU A 214 2.48 16.46 20.70
CA GLU A 214 2.19 17.84 21.15
C GLU A 214 2.31 18.00 22.68
N ASN A 215 2.09 16.93 23.44
CA ASN A 215 2.25 16.95 24.90
C ASN A 215 3.71 16.73 25.38
N ASP A 216 4.55 16.11 24.55
CA ASP A 216 5.97 15.92 24.86
C ASP A 216 6.80 17.16 24.46
N GLU A 217 6.43 17.89 23.40
CA GLU A 217 7.05 19.17 23.02
C GLU A 217 6.71 20.33 23.99
N MET A 218 5.58 20.25 24.72
CA MET A 218 5.22 21.23 25.77
C MET A 218 5.84 20.93 27.15
N ARG A 219 6.66 19.88 27.27
CA ARG A 219 7.34 19.48 28.52
C ARG A 219 8.86 19.73 28.51
N ILE A 220 9.38 20.43 27.49
CA ILE A 220 10.78 20.86 27.39
C ILE A 220 10.90 22.34 27.78
#